data_AF-A0A820HA85-F1
#
_entry.id   AF-A0A820HA85-F1
#
_cell.length_a   1.000
_cell.length_b   1.000
_cell.length_c   1.000
_cell.angle_alpha   90.00
_cell.angle_beta   90.00
_cell.angle_gamma   90.00
#
_symmetry.space_group_name_H-M   'P 1'
#
loop_
_entity.id
_entity.type
_entity.pdbx_description
1 polymer ?
#
loop_
_entity_poly.entity_id
_entity_poly.type
_entity_poly.pdbx_seq_one_letter_code
_entity_poly.pdbx_strand_id
1 'polypeptide(L)'
;MWMAHYIPIFLCFAWVLIFDFVFIVVPPICVNTWYFDLYMCGAPCFYTTYNGYYAIVEFVVNVVAPLAVITFANVFLIIRVIYQKIIHHQAVNWRRHRKMTFQLWLISSVYLAFWLPSTLSNIIRMTSIPTFFIDEADTMLFIVYFIPLLLPIVCLNTYPELLRKINELIRRRRARNRIGISTVRNVH
;
A
#
# COMPACT_ATOMS: atom_id res chain seq x y z
N MET A 1 8.43 -27.54 -6.43
CA MET A 1 7.79 -26.42 -7.16
C MET A 1 7.42 -25.24 -6.22
N TRP A 2 8.28 -24.94 -5.23
CA TRP A 2 8.02 -23.90 -4.22
C TRP A 2 8.74 -22.58 -4.52
N MET A 3 9.83 -22.62 -5.31
CA MET A 3 10.62 -21.42 -5.62
C MET A 3 9.97 -20.51 -6.67
N ALA A 4 9.18 -21.07 -7.60
CA ALA A 4 8.55 -20.30 -8.68
C ALA A 4 7.56 -19.23 -8.17
N HIS A 5 6.98 -19.42 -6.98
CA HIS A 5 6.03 -18.46 -6.42
C HIS A 5 6.71 -17.18 -5.90
N TYR A 6 7.98 -17.25 -5.50
CA TYR A 6 8.72 -16.12 -4.96
C TYR A 6 9.43 -15.30 -6.04
N ILE A 7 9.58 -15.85 -7.25
CA ILE A 7 10.25 -15.18 -8.36
C ILE A 7 9.62 -13.82 -8.69
N PRO A 8 8.29 -13.66 -8.80
CA PRO A 8 7.69 -12.36 -9.11
C PRO A 8 7.97 -11.32 -8.02
N ILE A 9 7.92 -11.72 -6.75
CA ILE A 9 8.18 -10.83 -5.61
C ILE A 9 9.64 -10.37 -5.63
N PHE A 10 10.57 -11.31 -5.86
CA PHE A 10 11.99 -11.02 -5.97
C PHE A 10 12.29 -10.09 -7.16
N LEU A 11 11.68 -10.34 -8.31
CA LEU A 11 11.83 -9.49 -9.50
C LEU A 11 11.31 -8.07 -9.26
N CYS A 12 10.14 -7.91 -8.63
CA CYS A 12 9.61 -6.59 -8.28
C CYS A 12 10.56 -5.84 -7.32
N PHE A 13 11.10 -6.53 -6.32
CA PHE A 13 12.01 -5.93 -5.36
C PHE A 13 13.35 -5.56 -6.00
N ALA A 14 13.92 -6.47 -6.80
CA ALA A 14 15.15 -6.23 -7.54
C ALA A 14 14.99 -5.07 -8.53
N TRP A 15 13.84 -4.98 -9.21
CA TRP A 15 13.53 -3.87 -10.13
C TRP A 15 13.60 -2.52 -9.42
N VAL A 16 12.90 -2.36 -8.29
CA VAL A 16 12.90 -1.09 -7.52
C VAL A 16 14.31 -0.72 -7.09
N LEU A 17 15.06 -1.68 -6.51
CA LEU A 17 16.43 -1.41 -6.07
C LEU A 17 17.37 -1.04 -7.21
N ILE A 18 17.29 -1.74 -8.34
CA ILE A 18 18.13 -1.47 -9.50
C ILE A 18 17.77 -0.12 -10.09
N PHE A 19 16.47 0.18 -10.24
CA PHE A 19 15.99 1.46 -10.74
C PHE A 19 16.51 2.60 -9.85
N ASP A 20 16.22 2.55 -8.55
CA ASP A 20 16.63 3.59 -7.60
C ASP A 20 18.16 3.74 -7.53
N PHE A 21 18.90 2.63 -7.50
CA PHE A 21 20.36 2.68 -7.47
C PHE A 21 20.93 3.30 -8.75
N VAL A 22 20.41 2.93 -9.93
CA VAL A 22 20.86 3.50 -11.21
C VAL A 22 20.56 4.99 -11.26
N PHE A 23 19.37 5.43 -10.86
CA PHE A 23 19.00 6.85 -10.98
C PHE A 23 19.62 7.75 -9.91
N ILE A 24 19.91 7.21 -8.72
CA ILE A 24 20.49 7.99 -7.61
C ILE A 24 22.02 7.99 -7.65
N VAL A 25 22.67 6.87 -7.96
CA VAL A 25 24.11 6.70 -7.76
C VAL A 25 24.93 6.89 -9.03
N VAL A 26 24.40 6.45 -10.19
CA VAL A 26 25.17 6.39 -11.44
C VAL A 26 25.30 7.75 -12.17
N PRO A 27 24.32 8.67 -12.17
CA PRO A 27 24.49 9.95 -12.83
C PRO A 27 25.09 11.06 -11.93
N PRO A 28 26.24 11.68 -12.29
CA PRO A 28 26.74 12.92 -11.67
C PRO A 28 26.13 14.18 -12.31
N ILE A 29 24.88 14.11 -12.80
CA ILE A 29 24.38 15.07 -13.81
C ILE A 29 23.78 16.33 -13.17
N CYS A 30 23.47 16.31 -11.88
CA CYS A 30 22.84 17.43 -11.22
C CYS A 30 23.05 17.43 -9.70
N VAL A 31 22.97 18.62 -9.10
CA VAL A 31 23.01 18.82 -7.65
C VAL A 31 21.59 18.83 -7.13
N ASN A 32 21.28 17.96 -6.17
CA ASN A 32 19.98 17.96 -5.50
C ASN A 32 19.79 19.25 -4.68
N THR A 33 18.66 19.93 -4.91
CA THR A 33 18.19 21.04 -4.09
C THR A 33 17.19 20.52 -3.07
N TRP A 34 17.51 20.66 -1.78
CA TRP A 34 16.64 20.20 -0.71
C TRP A 34 15.85 21.38 -0.14
N TYR A 35 14.53 21.25 -0.08
CA TYR A 35 13.64 22.25 0.52
C TYR A 35 13.05 21.69 1.81
N PHE A 36 13.56 22.13 2.96
CA PHE A 36 13.17 21.59 4.27
C PHE A 36 11.82 22.12 4.78
N ASP A 37 11.26 23.13 4.13
CA ASP A 37 9.96 23.72 4.49
C ASP A 37 8.76 23.01 3.83
N LEU A 38 9.02 22.07 2.91
CA LEU A 38 8.00 21.28 2.21
C LEU A 38 7.83 19.92 2.87
N TYR A 39 6.63 19.33 2.75
CA TYR A 39 6.33 17.99 3.27
C TYR A 39 7.21 16.90 2.66
N MET A 40 7.67 17.12 1.43
CA MET A 40 8.71 16.32 0.81
C MET A 40 9.90 17.22 0.59
N CYS A 41 11.09 16.78 0.98
CA CYS A 41 12.31 17.58 0.99
C CYS A 41 12.84 17.96 -0.41
N GLY A 42 11.96 18.31 -1.36
CA GLY A 42 12.25 18.52 -2.77
C GLY A 42 12.07 17.25 -3.61
N ALA A 43 12.01 17.45 -4.92
CA ALA A 43 12.08 16.37 -5.90
C ALA A 43 13.55 16.07 -6.27
N PRO A 44 13.88 14.82 -6.64
CA PRO A 44 15.23 14.48 -7.10
C PRO A 44 15.61 15.29 -8.35
N CYS A 45 16.87 15.71 -8.46
CA CYS A 45 17.31 16.57 -9.57
C CYS A 45 17.23 15.89 -10.94
N PHE A 46 17.25 14.55 -10.99
CA PHE A 46 17.10 13.82 -12.25
C PHE A 46 15.68 13.96 -12.85
N TYR A 47 14.69 14.43 -12.07
CA TYR A 47 13.34 14.72 -12.55
C TYR A 47 13.29 15.93 -13.49
N THR A 48 14.22 16.87 -13.37
CA THR A 48 14.28 18.06 -14.25
C THR A 48 15.25 17.86 -15.41
N THR A 49 16.13 16.87 -15.32
CA THR A 49 17.10 16.54 -16.36
C THR A 49 16.39 15.85 -17.55
N TYR A 50 16.86 16.07 -18.78
CA TYR A 50 16.26 15.54 -20.02
C TYR A 50 14.77 15.86 -20.18
N ASN A 51 14.38 17.12 -19.95
CA ASN A 51 13.00 17.60 -20.10
C ASN A 51 11.97 16.80 -19.27
N GLY A 52 12.39 16.22 -18.15
CA GLY A 52 11.51 15.42 -17.28
C GLY A 52 11.12 14.05 -17.81
N TYR A 53 11.86 13.54 -18.81
CA TYR A 53 11.66 12.19 -19.34
C TYR A 53 11.68 11.12 -18.23
N TYR A 54 12.64 11.19 -17.31
CA TYR A 54 12.77 10.21 -16.23
C TYR A 54 11.60 10.26 -15.24
N ALA A 55 11.13 11.46 -14.90
CA ALA A 55 9.96 11.62 -14.03
C ALA A 55 8.71 10.97 -14.66
N ILE A 56 8.53 11.11 -15.98
CA ILE A 56 7.41 10.47 -16.69
C ILE A 56 7.56 8.95 -16.70
N VAL A 57 8.76 8.43 -16.99
CA VAL A 57 9.01 6.98 -16.99
C VAL A 57 8.74 6.38 -15.61
N GLU A 58 9.26 6.99 -14.55
CA GLU A 58 9.02 6.53 -13.18
C GLU A 58 7.53 6.57 -12.83
N PHE A 59 6.85 7.68 -13.11
CA PHE A 59 5.43 7.82 -12.85
C PHE A 59 4.60 6.76 -13.62
N VAL A 60 4.87 6.57 -14.91
CA VAL A 60 4.11 5.61 -15.73
C VAL A 60 4.39 4.17 -15.30
N VAL A 61 5.66 3.80 -15.12
CA VAL A 61 6.06 2.41 -14.88
C VAL A 61 5.84 1.99 -13.44
N ASN A 62 6.13 2.87 -12.46
CA ASN A 62 6.07 2.51 -11.04
C ASN A 62 4.75 2.93 -10.37
N VAL A 63 3.97 3.83 -10.98
CA VAL A 63 2.67 4.27 -10.41
C VAL A 63 1.50 3.84 -11.30
N VAL A 64 1.42 4.37 -12.53
CA VAL A 64 0.24 4.20 -13.38
C VAL A 64 0.02 2.73 -13.79
N ALA A 65 1.06 2.05 -14.25
CA ALA A 65 0.94 0.66 -14.70
C ALA A 65 0.54 -0.30 -13.56
N PRO A 66 1.18 -0.27 -12.36
CA PRO A 66 0.73 -1.06 -11.22
C PRO A 66 -0.70 -0.72 -10.79
N LEU A 67 -1.08 0.56 -10.78
CA LEU A 67 -2.43 0.99 -10.43
C LEU A 67 -3.48 0.42 -11.39
N ALA A 68 -3.19 0.44 -12.70
CA ALA A 68 -4.04 -0.16 -13.73
C ALA A 68 -4.16 -1.68 -13.53
N VAL A 69 -3.03 -2.37 -13.37
CA VAL A 69 -2.99 -3.84 -13.14
C VAL A 69 -3.79 -4.21 -11.89
N ILE A 70 -3.61 -3.50 -10.78
CA ILE A 70 -4.36 -3.70 -9.54
C ILE A 70 -5.85 -3.50 -9.79
N THR A 71 -6.24 -2.43 -10.48
CA THR A 71 -7.66 -2.14 -10.78
C THR A 71 -8.29 -3.27 -11.59
N PHE A 72 -7.67 -3.70 -12.69
CA PHE A 72 -8.17 -4.79 -13.52
C PHE A 72 -8.22 -6.12 -12.75
N ALA A 73 -7.18 -6.42 -11.97
CA ALA A 73 -7.13 -7.63 -11.16
C ALA A 73 -8.25 -7.65 -10.11
N ASN A 74 -8.59 -6.53 -9.49
CA ASN A 74 -9.69 -6.46 -8.53
C ASN A 74 -11.05 -6.66 -9.17
N VAL A 75 -11.30 -6.02 -10.32
CA VAL A 75 -12.54 -6.21 -11.08
C VAL A 75 -12.70 -7.69 -11.45
N PHE A 76 -11.63 -8.29 -12.00
CA PHE A 76 -11.62 -9.71 -12.35
C PHE A 76 -11.88 -10.62 -11.13
N LEU A 77 -11.27 -10.31 -9.99
CA LEU A 77 -11.42 -11.07 -8.76
C LEU A 77 -12.86 -11.02 -8.24
N ILE A 78 -13.52 -9.85 -8.27
CA ILE A 78 -14.94 -9.69 -7.92
C ILE A 78 -15.82 -10.53 -8.85
N ILE A 79 -15.61 -10.44 -10.17
CA ILE A 79 -16.36 -11.22 -11.16
C ILE A 79 -16.21 -12.72 -10.89
N ARG A 80 -14.98 -13.19 -10.67
CA ARG A 80 -14.69 -14.60 -10.37
C ARG A 80 -15.43 -15.07 -9.12
N VAL A 81 -15.47 -14.24 -8.08
CA VAL A 81 -16.15 -14.58 -6.82
C VAL A 81 -17.65 -14.70 -7.04
N ILE A 82 -18.27 -13.76 -7.75
CA ILE A 82 -19.70 -13.81 -8.09
C ILE A 82 -20.00 -15.08 -8.90
N TYR A 83 -19.19 -15.37 -9.92
CA TYR A 83 -19.35 -16.55 -10.77
C TYR A 83 -19.21 -17.85 -9.98
N GLN A 84 -18.19 -17.97 -9.12
CA GLN A 84 -17.99 -19.14 -8.27
C GLN A 84 -19.13 -19.33 -7.25
N LYS A 85 -19.71 -18.24 -6.75
CA LYS A 85 -20.89 -18.29 -5.88
C LYS A 85 -22.09 -18.91 -6.58
N ILE A 86 -22.32 -18.53 -7.84
CA ILE A 86 -23.44 -19.00 -8.65
C ILE A 86 -23.28 -20.48 -9.00
N ILE A 87 -22.07 -20.93 -9.34
CA ILE A 87 -21.86 -22.29 -9.85
C ILE A 87 -21.72 -23.33 -8.76
N HIS A 88 -20.91 -23.07 -7.72
CA HIS A 88 -20.40 -24.18 -6.91
C HIS A 88 -21.18 -24.50 -5.65
N HIS A 89 -22.09 -23.65 -5.14
CA HIS A 89 -22.93 -23.91 -3.93
C HIS A 89 -22.21 -24.53 -2.69
N GLN A 90 -20.88 -24.61 -2.66
CA GLN A 90 -20.10 -25.31 -1.64
C GLN A 90 -19.66 -24.34 -0.54
N ALA A 91 -20.37 -24.37 0.59
CA ALA A 91 -20.21 -23.41 1.69
C ALA A 91 -18.86 -23.49 2.44
N VAL A 92 -18.18 -24.64 2.46
CA VAL A 92 -17.03 -24.87 3.34
C VAL A 92 -15.72 -24.29 2.77
N ASN A 93 -15.39 -24.57 1.51
CA ASN A 93 -14.21 -23.98 0.84
C ASN A 93 -14.39 -22.47 0.55
N TRP A 94 -15.65 -22.04 0.43
CA TRP A 94 -16.04 -20.65 0.19
C TRP A 94 -15.58 -19.69 1.30
N ARG A 95 -15.66 -20.10 2.57
CA ARG A 95 -15.31 -19.23 3.70
C ARG A 95 -13.82 -18.89 3.73
N ARG A 96 -12.95 -19.80 3.26
CA ARG A 96 -11.50 -19.58 3.17
C ARG A 96 -11.14 -18.70 1.97
N HIS A 97 -11.70 -18.99 0.79
CA HIS A 97 -11.48 -18.20 -0.42
C HIS A 97 -11.98 -16.76 -0.27
N ARG A 98 -13.17 -16.57 0.32
CA ARG A 98 -13.74 -15.24 0.57
C ARG A 98 -12.87 -14.37 1.46
N LYS A 99 -12.19 -14.94 2.47
CA LYS A 99 -11.30 -14.17 3.36
C LYS A 99 -10.07 -13.66 2.62
N MET A 100 -9.40 -14.52 1.85
CA MET A 100 -8.24 -14.12 1.06
C MET A 100 -8.62 -13.09 -0.03
N THR A 101 -9.74 -13.31 -0.70
CA THR A 101 -10.32 -12.33 -1.63
C THR A 101 -10.59 -10.99 -0.96
N PHE A 102 -11.24 -10.98 0.21
CA PHE A 102 -11.57 -9.76 0.91
C PHE A 102 -10.30 -9.01 1.36
N GLN A 103 -9.26 -9.75 1.77
CA GLN A 103 -7.96 -9.16 2.10
C GLN A 103 -7.32 -8.47 0.88
N LEU A 104 -7.25 -9.17 -0.25
CA LEU A 104 -6.66 -8.64 -1.49
C LEU A 104 -7.43 -7.42 -1.98
N TRP A 105 -8.76 -7.48 -1.91
CA TRP A 105 -9.63 -6.37 -2.25
C TRP A 105 -9.40 -5.18 -1.31
N LEU A 106 -9.36 -5.40 0.00
CA LEU A 106 -9.15 -4.33 0.99
C LEU A 106 -7.76 -3.67 0.84
N ILE A 107 -6.70 -4.47 0.64
CA ILE A 107 -5.35 -3.96 0.35
C ILE A 107 -5.36 -3.08 -0.90
N SER A 108 -6.02 -3.56 -1.95
CA SER A 108 -6.08 -2.82 -3.21
C SER A 108 -6.94 -1.57 -3.13
N SER A 109 -8.05 -1.61 -2.41
CA SER A 109 -8.91 -0.45 -2.16
C SER A 109 -8.18 0.63 -1.37
N VAL A 110 -7.38 0.25 -0.37
CA VAL A 110 -6.51 1.18 0.35
C VAL A 110 -5.51 1.80 -0.62
N TYR A 111 -4.81 0.98 -1.43
CA TYR A 111 -3.86 1.48 -2.41
C TYR A 111 -4.50 2.46 -3.40
N LEU A 112 -5.66 2.12 -3.95
CA LEU A 112 -6.42 2.97 -4.88
C LEU A 112 -6.90 4.26 -4.21
N ALA A 113 -7.45 4.19 -3.01
CA ALA A 113 -7.97 5.37 -2.31
C ALA A 113 -6.90 6.46 -2.10
N PHE A 114 -5.65 6.04 -1.87
CA PHE A 114 -4.55 6.97 -1.62
C PHE A 114 -3.80 7.38 -2.90
N TRP A 115 -3.58 6.48 -3.86
CA TRP A 115 -2.87 6.81 -5.10
C TRP A 115 -3.73 7.48 -6.17
N LEU A 116 -5.01 7.15 -6.25
CA LEU A 116 -5.88 7.60 -7.34
C LEU A 116 -6.05 9.13 -7.38
N PRO A 117 -6.24 9.85 -6.26
CA PRO A 117 -6.33 11.32 -6.29
C PRO A 117 -5.07 11.97 -6.86
N SER A 118 -3.89 11.57 -6.37
CA SER A 118 -2.60 12.10 -6.85
C SER A 118 -2.34 11.75 -8.32
N THR A 119 -2.65 10.52 -8.72
CA THR A 119 -2.46 10.05 -10.10
C THR A 119 -3.37 10.80 -11.06
N LEU A 120 -4.65 10.99 -10.71
CA LEU A 120 -5.61 11.70 -11.55
C LEU A 120 -5.25 13.17 -11.70
N SER A 121 -4.86 13.84 -10.61
CA SER A 121 -4.38 15.22 -10.64
C SER A 121 -3.16 15.36 -11.57
N ASN A 122 -2.19 14.45 -11.48
CA ASN A 122 -1.02 14.47 -12.36
C ASN A 122 -1.36 14.23 -13.84
N ILE A 123 -2.28 13.30 -14.14
CA ILE A 123 -2.74 13.09 -15.52
C ILE A 123 -3.40 14.37 -16.08
N ILE A 124 -4.29 15.01 -15.31
CA ILE A 124 -4.95 16.26 -15.71
C ILE A 124 -3.94 17.37 -15.97
N ARG A 125 -2.88 17.46 -15.14
CA ARG A 125 -1.79 18.43 -15.31
C ARG A 125 -1.01 18.20 -16.60
N MET A 126 -0.78 16.94 -16.96
CA MET A 126 -0.06 16.58 -18.19
C MET A 126 -0.89 16.80 -19.46
N THR A 127 -2.22 16.62 -19.40
CA THR A 127 -3.06 16.65 -20.61
C THR A 127 -3.79 17.96 -20.84
N SER A 128 -4.16 18.68 -19.78
CA SER A 128 -5.18 19.72 -19.88
C SER A 128 -4.78 21.03 -19.20
N ILE A 129 -4.47 21.00 -17.89
CA ILE A 129 -4.27 22.21 -17.10
C ILE A 129 -3.01 22.06 -16.22
N PRO A 130 -1.85 22.58 -16.65
CA PRO A 130 -0.57 22.38 -15.95
C PRO A 130 -0.54 22.85 -14.49
N THR A 131 -1.36 23.85 -14.15
CA THR A 131 -1.46 24.47 -12.81
C THR A 131 -2.50 23.82 -11.90
N PHE A 132 -3.22 22.79 -12.37
CA PHE A 132 -4.27 22.13 -11.60
C PHE A 132 -3.70 21.49 -10.33
N PHE A 133 -4.18 21.91 -9.15
CA PHE A 133 -3.80 21.36 -7.84
C PHE A 133 -2.28 21.36 -7.55
N ILE A 134 -1.54 22.34 -8.08
CA ILE A 134 -0.09 22.40 -7.87
C ILE A 134 0.28 22.64 -6.41
N ASP A 135 -0.46 23.50 -5.71
CA ASP A 135 -0.19 23.86 -4.31
C ASP A 135 -0.45 22.70 -3.34
N GLU A 136 -1.36 21.80 -3.70
CA GLU A 136 -1.76 20.65 -2.87
C GLU A 136 -1.12 19.33 -3.31
N ALA A 137 -0.30 19.35 -4.37
CA ALA A 137 0.32 18.15 -4.93
C ALA A 137 1.21 17.45 -3.89
N ASP A 138 1.97 18.23 -3.11
CA ASP A 138 2.85 17.72 -2.06
C ASP A 138 2.04 17.08 -0.92
N THR A 139 0.94 17.70 -0.51
CA THR A 139 0.01 17.15 0.49
C THR A 139 -0.60 15.84 0.01
N MET A 140 -1.05 15.78 -1.25
CA MET A 140 -1.64 14.57 -1.84
C MET A 140 -0.65 13.41 -1.92
N LEU A 141 0.60 13.69 -2.28
CA LEU A 141 1.63 12.67 -2.35
C LEU A 141 2.09 12.28 -0.92
N PHE A 142 2.08 13.19 0.05
CA PHE A 142 2.40 12.89 1.45
C PHE A 142 1.41 11.89 2.04
N ILE A 143 0.14 12.01 1.68
CA ILE A 143 -0.92 11.10 2.10
C ILE A 143 -0.64 9.63 1.67
N VAL A 144 0.09 9.40 0.58
CA VAL A 144 0.47 8.06 0.10
C VAL A 144 1.35 7.33 1.12
N TYR A 145 2.14 8.04 1.93
CA TYR A 145 2.98 7.44 2.98
C TYR A 145 2.18 6.75 4.09
N PHE A 146 0.86 6.99 4.20
CA PHE A 146 0.01 6.25 5.12
C PHE A 146 -0.31 4.81 4.66
N ILE A 147 -0.13 4.49 3.37
CA ILE A 147 -0.35 3.14 2.83
C ILE A 147 0.46 2.06 3.59
N PRO A 148 1.80 2.16 3.71
CA PRO A 148 2.59 1.17 4.47
C PRO A 148 2.21 1.09 5.95
N LEU A 149 1.66 2.16 6.53
CA LEU A 149 1.18 2.16 7.91
C LEU A 149 -0.16 1.43 8.07
N LEU A 150 -1.05 1.53 7.08
CA LEU A 150 -2.37 0.90 7.09
C LEU A 150 -2.34 -0.57 6.62
N LEU A 151 -1.38 -0.94 5.77
CA LEU A 151 -1.21 -2.30 5.24
C LEU A 151 -1.14 -3.39 6.35
N PRO A 152 -0.32 -3.24 7.41
CA PRO A 152 -0.30 -4.17 8.53
C PRO A 152 -1.65 -4.28 9.22
N ILE A 153 -2.37 -3.17 9.42
CA ILE A 153 -3.68 -3.15 10.09
C ILE A 153 -4.71 -3.94 9.27
N VAL A 154 -4.72 -3.73 7.95
CA VAL A 154 -5.56 -4.47 7.00
C VAL A 154 -5.24 -5.97 7.01
N CYS A 155 -3.95 -6.32 7.00
CA CYS A 155 -3.51 -7.72 7.04
C CYS A 155 -3.85 -8.41 8.37
N LEU A 156 -3.65 -7.72 9.50
CA LEU A 156 -3.97 -8.22 10.85
C LEU A 156 -5.46 -8.49 11.02
N ASN A 157 -6.33 -7.61 10.51
CA ASN A 157 -7.77 -7.79 10.55
C ASN A 157 -8.25 -9.05 9.80
N THR A 158 -7.48 -9.54 8.84
CA THR A 158 -7.84 -10.73 8.06
C THR A 158 -7.38 -12.04 8.71
N TYR A 159 -6.53 -12.00 9.75
CA TYR A 159 -6.08 -13.16 10.52
C TYR A 159 -6.88 -13.33 11.83
N PRO A 160 -8.03 -14.02 11.82
CA PRO A 160 -8.88 -14.16 13.00
C PRO A 160 -8.21 -14.96 14.13
N GLU A 161 -7.28 -15.85 13.81
CA GLU A 161 -6.53 -16.62 14.82
C GLU A 161 -5.61 -15.71 15.63
N LEU A 162 -5.00 -14.72 14.99
CA LEU A 162 -4.15 -13.75 15.65
C LEU A 162 -4.97 -12.81 16.52
N LEU A 163 -6.11 -12.31 16.01
CA LEU A 163 -7.06 -11.52 16.80
C LEU A 163 -7.58 -12.29 18.02
N ARG A 164 -7.87 -13.58 17.86
CA ARG A 164 -8.27 -14.46 18.96
C ARG A 164 -7.17 -14.56 20.02
N LYS A 165 -5.91 -14.79 19.62
CA LYS A 165 -4.76 -14.83 20.54
C LYS A 165 -4.56 -13.49 21.27
N ILE A 166 -4.65 -12.37 20.55
CA ILE A 166 -4.55 -11.02 21.15
C ILE A 166 -5.65 -10.81 22.19
N ASN A 167 -6.89 -11.15 21.86
CA ASN A 167 -8.01 -11.04 22.79
C ASN A 167 -7.85 -11.96 24.02
N GLU A 168 -7.34 -13.18 23.83
CA GLU A 168 -7.03 -14.09 24.94
C GLU A 168 -5.93 -13.51 25.84
N LEU A 169 -4.87 -12.91 25.28
CA LEU A 169 -3.81 -12.23 26.05
C LEU A 169 -4.34 -11.03 26.83
N ILE A 170 -5.18 -10.19 26.19
CA ILE A 170 -5.82 -9.04 26.85
C ILE A 170 -6.72 -9.51 27.98
N ARG A 171 -7.52 -10.58 27.77
CA ARG A 171 -8.40 -11.15 28.79
C ARG A 171 -7.60 -11.70 29.98
N ARG A 172 -6.49 -12.40 29.71
CA ARG A 172 -5.56 -12.89 30.76
C ARG A 172 -4.93 -11.74 31.55
N ARG A 173 -4.49 -10.65 30.89
CA ARG A 173 -3.98 -9.44 31.57
C ARG A 173 -5.05 -8.77 32.44
N ARG A 174 -6.28 -8.61 31.94
CA ARG A 174 -7.39 -8.04 32.72
C ARG A 174 -7.76 -8.91 33.93
N ALA A 175 -7.74 -10.24 33.79
CA ALA A 175 -7.97 -11.15 34.90
C ALA A 175 -6.87 -11.05 35.97
N ARG A 176 -5.59 -10.98 35.56
CA ARG A 176 -4.45 -10.81 36.48
C ARG A 176 -4.51 -9.48 37.24
N ASN A 177 -4.85 -8.38 36.56
CA ASN A 177 -4.96 -7.06 37.19
C ASN A 177 -6.14 -6.96 38.17
N ARG A 178 -7.23 -7.71 37.96
CA ARG A 178 -8.33 -7.79 38.94
C ARG A 178 -7.90 -8.45 40.25
N ILE A 179 -7.07 -9.50 40.18
CA ILE A 179 -6.59 -10.22 41.37
C ILE A 179 -5.61 -9.34 42.19
N GLY A 180 -4.77 -8.56 41.52
CA GLY A 180 -3.86 -7.61 42.20
C GLY A 180 -4.60 -6.54 43.01
N ILE A 181 -5.73 -6.02 42.52
CA ILE A 181 -6.52 -4.99 43.21
C ILE A 181 -7.28 -5.57 44.43
N SER A 182 -7.80 -6.80 44.33
CA SER A 182 -8.46 -7.46 45.47
C SER A 182 -7.50 -7.85 46.60
N THR A 183 -6.21 -8.05 46.31
CA THR A 183 -5.22 -8.37 47.34
C THR A 183 -4.80 -7.13 48.14
N VAL A 184 -4.78 -5.94 47.51
CA VAL A 184 -4.50 -4.66 48.19
C VAL A 184 -5.67 -4.20 49.06
N ARG A 185 -6.91 -4.56 48.72
CA ARG A 185 -8.11 -4.15 49.50
C ARG A 185 -8.34 -4.97 50.77
N ASN A 186 -7.74 -6.15 50.91
CA ASN A 186 -7.91 -7.04 52.09
C ASN A 186 -6.83 -6.86 53.18
N VAL A 187 -6.03 -5.79 53.13
CA VAL A 187 -4.96 -5.49 54.10
C VAL A 187 -5.27 -4.23 54.93
N HIS A 188 -6.52 -3.77 54.94
CA HIS A 188 -6.99 -2.69 55.80
C HIS A 188 -8.15 -3.14 56.69
#